data_AF-A0AAW4ZI17-F1
#
_entry.id   AF-A0AAW4ZI17-F1
#
_cell.length_a   1.000
_cell.length_b   1.000
_cell.length_c   1.000
_cell.angle_alpha   90.00
_cell.angle_beta   90.00
_cell.angle_gamma   90.00
#
_symmetry.space_group_name_H-M   'P 1'
#
loop_
_entity.id
_entity.type
_entity.pdbx_description
1 polymer ?
#
loop_
_entity_poly.entity_id
_entity_poly.type
_entity_poly.pdbx_seq_one_letter_code
_entity_poly.pdbx_strand_id
1 'polypeptide(L)'
;MPLALKDNICRIVKLEASRFYDVVPPYRVKYDTASEENAWNSQIFHVASLLMPGDPDYSKWQYLFSKWVLSSYITSNDLKSDTVISGFKISDFEGANIYDDYTLENHNIVHPDYMCAFILSMQTAVDYKMTGREVPDFLLFNIPQIYDNLKWFSLPDGGLTYPSWQDWRIFRTPDWLINHVYMAIFAHDKDAFHYAGECLKCIGLMQKRNLAGNIYDEIEYAFPST
;
A
#
# COMPACT_ATOMS: atom_id res chain seq x y z
N MET A 1 -29.45 0.36 -6.57
CA MET A 1 -29.23 1.46 -5.60
C MET A 1 -30.07 2.67 -6.01
N PRO A 2 -30.77 3.36 -5.09
CA PRO A 2 -31.53 4.56 -5.42
C PRO A 2 -30.64 5.65 -6.05
N LEU A 3 -31.15 6.37 -7.05
CA LEU A 3 -30.36 7.38 -7.78
C LEU A 3 -29.80 8.46 -6.86
N ALA A 4 -30.63 8.99 -5.95
CA ALA A 4 -30.20 10.00 -4.97
C ALA A 4 -29.07 9.51 -4.06
N LEU A 5 -29.00 8.20 -3.75
CA LEU A 5 -27.90 7.65 -2.96
C LEU A 5 -26.61 7.59 -3.80
N LYS A 6 -26.70 7.19 -5.08
CA LYS A 6 -25.57 7.22 -6.01
C LYS A 6 -24.97 8.62 -6.12
N ASP A 7 -25.83 9.62 -6.32
CA ASP A 7 -25.40 11.01 -6.51
C ASP A 7 -24.76 11.57 -5.23
N ASN A 8 -25.31 11.23 -4.07
CA ASN A 8 -24.71 11.61 -2.79
C ASN A 8 -23.33 10.98 -2.56
N ILE A 9 -23.14 9.70 -2.90
CA ILE A 9 -21.84 9.03 -2.82
C ILE A 9 -20.83 9.74 -3.72
N CYS A 10 -21.19 9.98 -4.98
CA CYS A 10 -20.33 10.68 -5.95
C CYS A 10 -19.94 12.08 -5.45
N ARG A 11 -20.90 12.81 -4.87
CA ARG A 11 -20.66 14.14 -4.29
C ARG A 11 -19.67 14.10 -3.12
N ILE A 12 -19.80 13.13 -2.22
CA ILE A 12 -18.87 12.99 -1.07
C ILE A 12 -17.47 12.62 -1.56
N VAL A 13 -17.36 11.68 -2.49
CA VAL A 13 -16.07 11.26 -3.06
C VAL A 13 -15.37 12.43 -3.75
N LYS A 14 -16.11 13.21 -4.57
CA LYS A 14 -15.56 14.39 -5.24
C LYS A 14 -15.13 15.48 -4.24
N LEU A 15 -15.93 15.70 -3.19
CA LEU A 15 -15.57 16.64 -2.13
C LEU A 15 -14.28 16.21 -1.43
N GLU A 16 -14.16 14.93 -1.08
CA GLU A 16 -12.95 14.40 -0.44
C GLU A 16 -11.72 14.53 -1.34
N ALA A 17 -11.83 14.17 -2.63
CA ALA A 17 -10.74 14.33 -3.60
C ALA A 17 -10.28 15.79 -3.71
N SER A 18 -11.23 16.74 -3.67
CA SER A 18 -10.95 18.17 -3.81
C SER A 18 -10.09 18.73 -2.67
N ARG A 19 -10.07 18.10 -1.49
CA ARG A 19 -9.23 18.52 -0.34
C ARG A 19 -7.73 18.44 -0.64
N PHE A 20 -7.34 17.61 -1.60
CA PHE A 20 -5.96 17.31 -1.93
C PHE A 20 -5.50 17.88 -3.28
N TYR A 21 -6.35 18.67 -3.95
CA TYR A 21 -6.07 19.19 -5.30
C TYR A 21 -4.83 20.05 -5.40
N ASP A 22 -4.59 20.89 -4.38
CA ASP A 22 -3.50 21.85 -4.34
C ASP A 22 -2.53 21.55 -3.19
N VAL A 23 -2.64 20.35 -2.61
CA VAL A 23 -1.77 19.89 -1.52
C VAL A 23 -0.51 19.27 -2.11
N VAL A 24 0.64 19.70 -1.60
CA VAL A 24 1.92 19.03 -1.83
C VAL A 24 1.97 17.79 -0.93
N PRO A 25 2.18 16.59 -1.47
CA PRO A 25 2.35 15.39 -0.64
C PRO A 25 3.47 15.60 0.38
N PRO A 26 3.23 15.37 1.69
CA PRO A 26 4.27 15.49 2.70
C PRO A 26 5.43 14.52 2.45
N TYR A 27 6.64 14.95 2.82
CA TYR A 27 7.87 14.17 2.69
C TYR A 27 8.73 14.29 3.95
N ARG A 28 9.14 13.14 4.48
CA ARG A 28 10.06 12.99 5.61
C ARG A 28 10.67 11.58 5.54
N VAL A 29 11.92 11.41 5.94
CA VAL A 29 12.57 10.08 5.97
C VAL A 29 12.66 9.51 7.39
N LYS A 30 12.48 10.34 8.43
CA LYS A 30 12.65 9.97 9.83
C LYS A 30 11.39 10.28 10.63
N TYR A 31 11.22 9.53 11.73
CA TYR A 31 10.19 9.64 12.75
C TYR A 31 8.79 9.28 12.28
N ASP A 32 8.27 10.01 11.30
CA ASP A 32 6.98 9.83 10.65
C ASP A 32 7.25 10.18 9.19
N THR A 33 7.34 9.16 8.33
CA THR A 33 7.77 9.34 6.94
C THR A 33 6.69 9.92 6.03
N ALA A 34 5.44 9.98 6.50
CA ALA A 34 4.27 10.26 5.70
C ALA A 34 4.04 9.30 4.51
N SER A 35 4.80 8.20 4.40
CA SER A 35 4.74 7.27 3.27
C SER A 35 3.37 6.57 3.22
N GLU A 36 2.92 6.05 4.35
CA GLU A 36 1.62 5.38 4.49
C GLU A 36 0.48 6.36 4.23
N GLU A 37 0.55 7.58 4.78
CA GLU A 37 -0.43 8.64 4.60
C GLU A 37 -0.54 9.05 3.13
N ASN A 38 0.59 9.17 2.42
CA ASN A 38 0.59 9.43 0.98
C ASN A 38 -0.12 8.30 0.21
N ALA A 39 0.14 7.04 0.59
CA ALA A 39 -0.46 5.89 -0.07
C ALA A 39 -1.97 5.81 0.22
N TRP A 40 -2.40 6.08 1.45
CA TRP A 40 -3.81 6.21 1.84
C TRP A 40 -4.51 7.33 1.08
N ASN A 41 -3.96 8.54 1.12
CA ASN A 41 -4.58 9.71 0.47
C ASN A 41 -4.67 9.55 -1.04
N SER A 42 -3.76 8.79 -1.68
CA SER A 42 -3.83 8.51 -3.11
C SER A 42 -5.14 7.81 -3.53
N GLN A 43 -5.73 6.97 -2.67
CA GLN A 43 -6.85 6.10 -3.03
C GLN A 43 -8.11 6.87 -3.41
N ILE A 44 -8.32 8.07 -2.85
CA ILE A 44 -9.53 8.84 -3.14
C ILE A 44 -9.62 9.22 -4.63
N PHE A 45 -8.48 9.49 -5.27
CA PHE A 45 -8.43 9.83 -6.69
C PHE A 45 -8.78 8.63 -7.57
N HIS A 46 -8.32 7.43 -7.19
CA HIS A 46 -8.66 6.20 -7.89
C HIS A 46 -10.15 5.86 -7.75
N VAL A 47 -10.70 5.96 -6.53
CA VAL A 47 -12.14 5.77 -6.28
C VAL A 47 -12.98 6.78 -7.07
N ALA A 48 -12.59 8.06 -7.08
CA ALA A 48 -13.28 9.09 -7.87
C ALA A 48 -13.27 8.75 -9.37
N SER A 49 -12.11 8.32 -9.88
CA SER A 49 -11.94 7.93 -11.28
C SER A 49 -12.77 6.72 -11.67
N LEU A 50 -12.88 5.72 -10.77
CA LEU A 50 -13.70 4.53 -10.98
C LEU A 50 -15.19 4.83 -10.99
N LEU A 51 -15.67 5.65 -10.05
CA LEU A 51 -17.09 5.92 -9.88
C LEU A 51 -17.62 6.95 -10.90
N MET A 52 -16.77 7.86 -11.36
CA MET A 52 -17.15 9.01 -12.18
C MET A 52 -16.23 9.17 -13.42
N PRO A 53 -16.14 8.16 -14.31
CA PRO A 53 -15.21 8.19 -15.45
C PRO A 53 -15.50 9.28 -16.50
N GLY A 54 -16.68 9.89 -16.47
CA GLY A 54 -17.08 11.00 -17.35
C GLY A 54 -17.04 12.38 -16.70
N ASP A 55 -16.53 12.50 -15.46
CA ASP A 55 -16.44 13.79 -14.78
C ASP A 55 -15.32 14.66 -15.40
N PRO A 56 -15.51 15.98 -15.52
CA PRO A 56 -14.47 16.90 -16.00
C PRO A 56 -13.14 16.83 -15.23
N ASP A 57 -13.17 16.45 -13.95
CA ASP A 57 -11.97 16.32 -13.11
C ASP A 57 -11.23 14.99 -13.30
N TYR A 58 -11.75 14.06 -14.12
CA TYR A 58 -11.19 12.71 -14.27
C TYR A 58 -9.68 12.73 -14.57
N SER A 59 -9.24 13.52 -15.56
CA SER A 59 -7.82 13.62 -15.91
C SER A 59 -6.97 14.20 -14.77
N LYS A 60 -7.55 15.12 -13.97
CA LYS A 60 -6.90 15.66 -12.78
C LYS A 60 -6.73 14.58 -11.71
N TRP A 61 -7.74 13.74 -11.49
CA TRP A 61 -7.64 12.62 -10.55
C TRP A 61 -6.61 11.58 -10.99
N GLN A 62 -6.55 11.23 -12.27
CA GLN A 62 -5.53 10.30 -12.78
C GLN A 62 -4.11 10.86 -12.57
N TYR A 63 -3.91 12.15 -12.85
CA TYR A 63 -2.64 12.84 -12.60
C TYR A 63 -2.29 12.85 -11.11
N LEU A 64 -3.22 13.27 -10.24
CA LEU A 64 -2.98 13.32 -8.79
C LEU A 64 -2.78 11.93 -8.19
N PHE A 65 -3.49 10.91 -8.66
CA PHE A 65 -3.32 9.55 -8.21
C PHE A 65 -1.87 9.08 -8.39
N SER A 66 -1.35 9.19 -9.61
CA SER A 66 0.05 8.81 -9.90
C SER A 66 1.05 9.66 -9.11
N LYS A 67 0.83 10.98 -8.96
CA LYS A 67 1.69 11.85 -8.14
C LYS A 67 1.78 11.37 -6.69
N TRP A 68 0.63 11.11 -6.06
CA TRP A 68 0.56 10.73 -4.65
C TRP A 68 1.11 9.32 -4.39
N VAL A 69 0.88 8.36 -5.31
CA VAL A 69 1.48 7.03 -5.22
C VAL A 69 3.01 7.10 -5.36
N LEU A 70 3.52 7.83 -6.34
CA LEU A 70 4.96 8.00 -6.52
C LEU A 70 5.60 8.61 -5.27
N SER A 71 5.01 9.67 -4.71
CA SER A 71 5.53 10.32 -3.51
C SER A 71 5.57 9.45 -2.25
N SER A 72 4.88 8.31 -2.20
CA SER A 72 4.96 7.43 -1.04
C SER A 72 6.32 6.78 -0.87
N TYR A 73 7.02 6.46 -1.96
CA TYR A 73 8.17 5.55 -1.92
C TYR A 73 9.43 6.14 -2.54
N ILE A 74 9.56 7.47 -2.59
CA ILE A 74 10.77 8.15 -3.09
C ILE A 74 11.92 8.01 -2.09
N THR A 75 13.10 7.64 -2.58
CA THR A 75 14.37 7.67 -1.84
C THR A 75 15.13 8.98 -2.11
N SER A 76 16.14 9.29 -1.29
CA SER A 76 16.98 10.47 -1.55
C SER A 76 17.86 10.31 -2.80
N ASN A 77 18.17 9.07 -3.19
CA ASN A 77 18.86 8.77 -4.42
C ASN A 77 17.99 8.91 -5.67
N ASP A 78 16.70 8.59 -5.58
CA ASP A 78 15.77 8.76 -6.71
C ASP A 78 15.64 10.23 -7.13
N LEU A 79 15.71 11.16 -6.17
CA LEU A 79 15.69 12.61 -6.42
C LEU A 79 16.88 13.11 -7.25
N LYS A 80 17.92 12.29 -7.43
CA LYS A 80 19.09 12.59 -8.28
C LYS A 80 18.95 12.00 -9.70
N SER A 81 17.89 11.24 -9.95
CA SER A 81 17.67 10.56 -11.23
C SER A 81 16.83 11.40 -12.19
N ASP A 82 17.15 11.31 -13.48
CA ASP A 82 16.34 11.88 -14.57
C ASP A 82 15.20 10.93 -15.01
N THR A 83 14.94 9.85 -14.27
CA THR A 83 13.85 8.90 -14.55
C THR A 83 12.50 9.64 -14.62
N VAL A 84 11.72 9.33 -15.65
CA VAL A 84 10.35 9.83 -15.81
C VAL A 84 9.36 8.67 -15.72
N ILE A 85 8.38 8.78 -14.82
CA ILE A 85 7.33 7.78 -14.61
C ILE A 85 5.97 8.47 -14.64
N SER A 86 5.06 8.01 -15.50
CA SER A 86 3.72 8.59 -15.66
C SER A 86 3.73 10.11 -15.91
N GLY A 87 4.74 10.60 -16.64
CA GLY A 87 4.91 12.02 -16.93
C GLY A 87 5.56 12.84 -15.81
N PHE A 88 5.88 12.24 -14.66
CA PHE A 88 6.62 12.88 -13.57
C PHE A 88 8.09 12.55 -13.67
N LYS A 89 8.94 13.58 -13.69
CA LYS A 89 10.36 13.41 -13.47
C LYS A 89 10.61 13.26 -11.97
N ILE A 90 11.25 12.17 -11.55
CA ILE A 90 11.35 11.84 -10.12
C ILE A 90 12.19 12.87 -9.35
N SER A 91 13.19 13.48 -10.00
CA SER A 91 13.96 14.59 -9.42
C SER A 91 13.14 15.84 -9.08
N ASP A 92 11.92 15.99 -9.62
CA ASP A 92 11.09 17.19 -9.42
C ASP A 92 10.23 17.10 -8.15
N PHE A 93 10.23 15.97 -7.44
CA PHE A 93 9.58 15.85 -6.14
C PHE A 93 10.39 16.59 -5.06
N GLU A 94 9.67 17.14 -4.07
CA GLU A 94 10.29 18.01 -3.06
C GLU A 94 11.12 17.25 -2.02
N GLY A 95 10.91 15.94 -1.87
CA GLY A 95 11.67 15.14 -0.93
C GLY A 95 11.35 13.65 -0.95
N ALA A 96 12.05 12.94 -0.07
CA ALA A 96 11.99 11.50 0.07
C ALA A 96 11.14 11.07 1.27
N ASN A 97 10.63 9.85 1.19
CA ASN A 97 9.76 9.23 2.18
C ASN A 97 10.32 7.89 2.72
N ILE A 98 11.30 7.30 2.04
CA ILE A 98 11.97 6.08 2.51
C ILE A 98 13.49 6.24 2.45
N TYR A 99 14.20 5.39 3.17
CA TYR A 99 15.66 5.35 3.14
C TYR A 99 16.18 4.84 1.79
N ASP A 100 17.41 5.20 1.44
CA ASP A 100 18.07 4.77 0.21
C ASP A 100 18.32 3.25 0.13
N ASP A 101 18.23 2.55 1.27
CA ASP A 101 18.26 1.09 1.33
C ASP A 101 16.86 0.46 1.20
N TYR A 102 15.82 1.25 0.94
CA TYR A 102 14.40 0.85 0.84
C TYR A 102 13.76 0.35 2.15
N THR A 103 14.39 0.61 3.30
CA THR A 103 13.69 0.51 4.58
C THR A 103 12.83 1.74 4.83
N LEU A 104 11.78 1.56 5.62
CA LEU A 104 10.81 2.62 5.93
C LEU A 104 10.62 2.68 7.43
N GLU A 105 10.70 3.90 7.96
CA GLU A 105 10.45 4.22 9.36
C GLU A 105 9.07 4.84 9.56
N ASN A 106 8.39 4.46 10.63
CA ASN A 106 7.28 5.24 11.18
C ASN A 106 7.31 5.08 12.70
N HIS A 107 6.71 6.02 13.43
CA HIS A 107 6.77 6.08 14.90
C HIS A 107 8.18 5.84 15.48
N ASN A 108 9.21 6.36 14.82
CA ASN A 108 10.63 6.24 15.19
C ASN A 108 11.25 4.83 15.08
N ILE A 109 10.61 3.90 14.37
CA ILE A 109 11.10 2.52 14.20
C ILE A 109 11.01 2.07 12.73
N VAL A 110 12.01 1.32 12.26
CA VAL A 110 11.89 0.60 10.98
C VAL A 110 10.93 -0.56 11.17
N HIS A 111 9.84 -0.58 10.42
CA HIS A 111 8.74 -1.49 10.70
C HIS A 111 8.21 -2.18 9.43
N PRO A 112 8.16 -3.52 9.41
CA PRO A 112 7.63 -4.28 8.28
C PRO A 112 6.19 -3.90 7.88
N ASP A 113 5.28 -3.59 8.82
CA ASP A 113 3.91 -3.19 8.47
C ASP A 113 3.87 -1.92 7.62
N TYR A 114 4.66 -0.91 7.98
CA TYR A 114 4.71 0.34 7.25
C TYR A 114 5.45 0.17 5.92
N MET A 115 6.44 -0.73 5.84
CA MET A 115 7.00 -1.17 4.56
C MET A 115 5.95 -1.86 3.68
N CYS A 116 5.09 -2.71 4.26
CA CYS A 116 3.97 -3.36 3.58
C CYS A 116 2.82 -2.41 3.21
N ALA A 117 2.85 -1.14 3.66
CA ALA A 117 1.79 -0.18 3.38
C ALA A 117 1.66 0.16 1.88
N PHE A 118 2.61 -0.28 1.04
CA PHE A 118 2.44 -0.23 -0.42
C PHE A 118 1.18 -0.94 -0.92
N ILE A 119 0.64 -1.87 -0.12
CA ILE A 119 -0.65 -2.53 -0.41
C ILE A 119 -1.78 -1.54 -0.63
N LEU A 120 -1.74 -0.39 0.04
CA LEU A 120 -2.79 0.63 0.03
C LEU A 120 -3.00 1.23 -1.36
N SER A 121 -1.91 1.45 -2.11
CA SER A 121 -1.96 1.87 -3.50
C SER A 121 -2.01 0.67 -4.46
N MET A 122 -1.24 -0.37 -4.19
CA MET A 122 -1.06 -1.50 -5.10
C MET A 122 -2.31 -2.36 -5.27
N GLN A 123 -3.21 -2.41 -4.26
CA GLN A 123 -4.52 -3.07 -4.38
C GLN A 123 -5.38 -2.52 -5.52
N THR A 124 -5.18 -1.28 -5.93
CA THR A 124 -5.90 -0.68 -7.06
C THR A 124 -5.60 -1.40 -8.38
N ALA A 125 -4.49 -2.12 -8.50
CA ALA A 125 -4.16 -2.96 -9.66
C ALA A 125 -5.25 -4.00 -9.93
N VAL A 126 -5.90 -4.53 -8.89
CA VAL A 126 -7.03 -5.45 -9.04
C VAL A 126 -8.18 -4.78 -9.76
N ASP A 127 -8.53 -3.54 -9.41
CA ASP A 127 -9.60 -2.80 -10.08
C ASP A 127 -9.27 -2.54 -11.55
N TYR A 128 -8.02 -2.22 -11.89
CA TYR A 128 -7.58 -2.10 -13.28
C TYR A 128 -7.85 -3.40 -14.04
N LYS A 129 -7.40 -4.55 -13.50
CA LYS A 129 -7.64 -5.85 -14.12
C LYS A 129 -9.13 -6.20 -14.23
N MET A 130 -9.90 -5.99 -13.17
CA MET A 130 -11.35 -6.28 -13.15
C MET A 130 -12.15 -5.42 -14.12
N THR A 131 -11.66 -4.22 -14.44
CA THR A 131 -12.27 -3.31 -15.41
C THR A 131 -11.67 -3.41 -16.81
N GLY A 132 -10.80 -4.40 -17.06
CA GLY A 132 -10.17 -4.62 -18.37
C GLY A 132 -9.15 -3.55 -18.76
N ARG A 133 -8.67 -2.75 -17.81
CA ARG A 133 -7.63 -1.73 -18.01
C ARG A 133 -6.25 -2.30 -17.71
N GLU A 134 -5.24 -1.71 -18.32
CA GLU A 134 -3.84 -2.02 -18.02
C GLU A 134 -3.48 -1.51 -16.62
N VAL A 135 -2.67 -2.29 -15.90
CA VAL A 135 -2.18 -1.91 -14.57
C VAL A 135 -1.04 -0.91 -14.78
N PRO A 136 -1.12 0.31 -14.21
CA PRO A 136 -0.07 1.30 -14.41
C PRO A 136 1.24 0.94 -13.69
N ASP A 137 2.37 1.08 -14.39
CA ASP A 137 3.70 0.73 -13.86
C ASP A 137 4.11 1.57 -12.63
N PHE A 138 3.57 2.78 -12.47
CA PHE A 138 3.86 3.61 -11.29
C PHE A 138 3.40 2.96 -9.99
N LEU A 139 2.44 2.03 -10.05
CA LEU A 139 2.00 1.25 -8.88
C LEU A 139 3.08 0.33 -8.35
N LEU A 140 4.17 0.09 -9.09
CA LEU A 140 5.30 -0.73 -8.67
C LEU A 140 6.56 0.10 -8.37
N PHE A 141 6.48 1.42 -8.37
CA PHE A 141 7.63 2.29 -8.12
C PHE A 141 8.23 1.98 -6.74
N ASN A 142 9.49 1.51 -6.73
CA ASN A 142 10.27 1.05 -5.58
C ASN A 142 9.70 -0.12 -4.75
N ILE A 143 8.50 -0.64 -5.07
CA ILE A 143 7.88 -1.74 -4.32
C ILE A 143 8.71 -3.04 -4.38
N PRO A 144 9.21 -3.51 -5.54
CA PRO A 144 10.02 -4.73 -5.59
C PRO A 144 11.22 -4.70 -4.64
N GLN A 145 11.88 -3.55 -4.49
CA GLN A 145 13.02 -3.36 -3.62
C GLN A 145 12.62 -3.36 -2.14
N ILE A 146 11.50 -2.69 -1.80
CA ILE A 146 10.92 -2.75 -0.45
C ILE A 146 10.56 -4.19 -0.08
N TYR A 147 9.98 -4.93 -1.02
CA TYR A 147 9.61 -6.33 -0.82
C TYR A 147 10.83 -7.26 -0.71
N ASP A 148 11.90 -7.00 -1.47
CA ASP A 148 13.18 -7.70 -1.31
C ASP A 148 13.73 -7.54 0.11
N ASN A 149 13.59 -6.36 0.72
CA ASN A 149 13.92 -6.16 2.13
C ASN A 149 12.98 -6.92 3.07
N LEU A 150 11.67 -6.91 2.81
CA LEU A 150 10.67 -7.63 3.62
C LEU A 150 10.97 -9.13 3.76
N LYS A 151 11.60 -9.74 2.75
CA LYS A 151 12.03 -11.14 2.81
C LYS A 151 13.04 -11.41 3.94
N TRP A 152 13.85 -10.43 4.34
CA TRP A 152 14.74 -10.55 5.50
C TRP A 152 14.02 -10.56 6.84
N PHE A 153 12.81 -10.00 6.90
CA PHE A 153 11.95 -10.01 8.08
C PHE A 153 10.93 -11.16 8.04
N SER A 154 10.91 -11.97 6.99
CA SER A 154 9.90 -13.01 6.80
C SER A 154 10.17 -14.24 7.66
N LEU A 155 9.14 -14.74 8.33
CA LEU A 155 9.15 -15.98 9.08
C LEU A 155 8.81 -17.17 8.17
N PRO A 156 9.17 -18.42 8.56
CA PRO A 156 8.88 -19.61 7.75
C PRO A 156 7.38 -19.87 7.48
N ASP A 157 6.49 -19.22 8.23
CA ASP A 157 5.03 -19.31 8.06
C ASP A 157 4.46 -18.20 7.15
N GLY A 158 5.33 -17.42 6.49
CA GLY A 158 4.96 -16.24 5.72
C GLY A 158 4.58 -15.02 6.59
N GLY A 159 4.73 -15.12 7.91
CA GLY A 159 4.62 -13.99 8.82
C GLY A 159 5.79 -13.01 8.68
N LEU A 160 5.72 -11.91 9.42
CA LEU A 160 6.82 -10.94 9.55
C LEU A 160 7.29 -10.87 11.02
N THR A 161 8.58 -10.65 11.21
CA THR A 161 9.20 -10.38 12.52
C THR A 161 9.50 -8.90 12.70
N TYR A 162 9.44 -8.41 13.93
CA TYR A 162 9.51 -6.99 14.28
C TYR A 162 10.74 -6.70 15.13
N PRO A 163 11.93 -6.51 14.51
CA PRO A 163 13.18 -6.38 15.25
C PRO A 163 13.27 -5.07 16.05
N SER A 164 12.53 -4.04 15.65
CA SER A 164 12.62 -2.68 16.18
C SER A 164 11.45 -2.28 17.06
N TRP A 165 10.69 -3.25 17.61
CA TRP A 165 9.42 -3.10 18.34
C TRP A 165 8.18 -3.28 17.44
N GLN A 166 7.02 -3.45 18.07
CA GLN A 166 5.77 -3.79 17.39
C GLN A 166 4.66 -2.80 17.77
N ASP A 167 4.26 -2.00 16.78
CA ASP A 167 3.19 -0.99 16.88
C ASP A 167 1.81 -1.55 16.55
N TRP A 168 1.72 -2.83 16.18
CA TRP A 168 0.49 -3.52 15.79
C TRP A 168 0.26 -4.84 16.57
N ARG A 169 -0.84 -5.55 16.28
CA ARG A 169 -1.07 -6.90 16.85
C ARG A 169 -0.03 -7.91 16.30
N ILE A 170 0.24 -9.01 17.01
CA ILE A 170 1.36 -9.92 16.66
C ILE A 170 0.94 -11.05 15.68
N PHE A 171 -0.28 -11.59 15.79
CA PHE A 171 -0.70 -12.78 15.02
C PHE A 171 -1.24 -12.45 13.62
N ARG A 172 -0.51 -11.67 12.82
CA ARG A 172 -1.02 -11.03 11.58
C ARG A 172 -0.79 -11.81 10.29
N THR A 173 -0.46 -13.10 10.31
CA THR A 173 -0.22 -13.88 9.09
C THR A 173 -1.34 -13.76 8.03
N PRO A 174 -2.65 -13.70 8.39
CA PRO A 174 -3.72 -13.43 7.42
C PRO A 174 -3.60 -12.08 6.70
N ASP A 175 -3.04 -11.06 7.36
CA ASP A 175 -2.89 -9.71 6.81
C ASP A 175 -1.75 -9.64 5.77
N TRP A 176 -0.78 -10.56 5.82
CA TRP A 176 0.39 -10.59 4.93
C TRP A 176 0.20 -11.41 3.65
N LEU A 177 -0.76 -12.35 3.66
CA LEU A 177 -1.06 -13.17 2.49
C LEU A 177 -1.25 -12.32 1.22
N ILE A 178 -1.99 -11.22 1.32
CA ILE A 178 -2.32 -10.40 0.15
C ILE A 178 -1.09 -9.72 -0.44
N ASN A 179 -0.13 -9.29 0.39
CA ASN A 179 1.13 -8.72 -0.06
C ASN A 179 1.89 -9.73 -0.92
N HIS A 180 2.06 -10.96 -0.42
CA HIS A 180 2.74 -12.01 -1.16
C HIS A 180 2.02 -12.36 -2.47
N VAL A 181 0.69 -12.49 -2.44
CA VAL A 181 -0.10 -12.76 -3.67
C VAL A 181 0.09 -11.66 -4.70
N TYR A 182 0.04 -10.40 -4.28
CA TYR A 182 0.21 -9.28 -5.18
C TYR A 182 1.62 -9.19 -5.75
N MET A 183 2.66 -9.42 -4.95
CA MET A 183 4.03 -9.44 -5.43
C MET A 183 4.27 -10.60 -6.40
N ALA A 184 3.63 -11.75 -6.19
CA ALA A 184 3.68 -12.86 -7.12
C ALA A 184 3.00 -12.54 -8.47
N ILE A 185 1.84 -11.88 -8.44
CA ILE A 185 1.01 -11.66 -9.63
C ILE A 185 1.41 -10.42 -10.43
N PHE A 186 1.65 -9.29 -9.75
CA PHE A 186 1.87 -8.00 -10.40
C PHE A 186 3.34 -7.64 -10.53
N ALA A 187 4.18 -8.01 -9.54
CA ALA A 187 5.62 -7.76 -9.60
C ALA A 187 6.42 -8.96 -10.14
N HIS A 188 5.77 -10.11 -10.33
CA HIS A 188 6.40 -11.36 -10.77
C HIS A 188 7.59 -11.77 -9.90
N ASP A 189 7.54 -11.47 -8.60
CA ASP A 189 8.58 -11.88 -7.66
C ASP A 189 8.63 -13.42 -7.57
N LYS A 190 9.84 -13.95 -7.73
CA LYS A 190 10.12 -15.39 -7.84
C LYS A 190 9.86 -16.17 -6.54
N ASP A 191 9.92 -15.51 -5.39
CA ASP A 191 9.81 -16.12 -4.06
C ASP A 191 8.38 -15.92 -3.48
N ALA A 192 7.64 -14.94 -3.97
CA ALA A 192 6.36 -14.52 -3.41
C ALA A 192 5.28 -15.61 -3.41
N PHE A 193 5.23 -16.48 -4.43
CA PHE A 193 4.31 -17.63 -4.40
C PHE A 193 4.62 -18.63 -3.29
N HIS A 194 5.89 -18.79 -2.92
CA HIS A 194 6.27 -19.65 -1.80
C HIS A 194 5.73 -19.08 -0.48
N TYR A 195 6.00 -17.80 -0.20
CA TYR A 195 5.48 -17.13 1.00
C TYR A 195 3.95 -17.09 1.06
N ALA A 196 3.27 -16.85 -0.06
CA ALA A 196 1.81 -16.92 -0.12
C ALA A 196 1.29 -18.33 0.25
N GLY A 197 1.98 -19.38 -0.19
CA GLY A 197 1.66 -20.76 0.17
C GLY A 197 1.86 -21.06 1.66
N GLU A 198 2.97 -20.60 2.25
CA GLU A 198 3.22 -20.76 3.69
C GLU A 198 2.21 -19.96 4.53
N CYS A 199 1.89 -18.72 4.13
CA CYS A 199 0.81 -17.95 4.75
C CYS A 199 -0.51 -18.71 4.72
N LEU A 200 -0.92 -19.22 3.55
CA LEU A 200 -2.19 -19.93 3.41
C LEU A 200 -2.25 -21.19 4.27
N LYS A 201 -1.14 -21.93 4.35
CA LYS A 201 -1.01 -23.09 5.22
C LYS A 201 -1.11 -22.69 6.69
N CYS A 202 -0.42 -21.63 7.11
CA CYS A 202 -0.49 -21.10 8.47
C CYS A 202 -1.92 -20.67 8.82
N ILE A 203 -2.59 -19.90 7.95
CA ILE A 203 -3.99 -19.49 8.12
C ILE A 203 -4.91 -20.71 8.28
N GLY A 204 -4.70 -21.76 7.49
CA GLY A 204 -5.45 -23.01 7.63
C GLY A 204 -5.22 -23.72 8.98
N LEU A 205 -3.99 -23.67 9.52
CA LEU A 205 -3.70 -24.16 10.86
C LEU A 205 -4.33 -23.27 11.93
N MET A 206 -4.27 -21.95 11.76
CA MET A 206 -4.88 -20.98 12.65
C MET A 206 -6.38 -21.26 12.78
N GLN A 207 -7.06 -21.44 11.64
CA GLN A 207 -8.47 -21.75 11.55
C GLN A 207 -8.85 -23.08 12.22
N LYS A 208 -8.04 -24.14 12.03
CA LYS A 208 -8.29 -25.48 12.60
C LYS A 208 -8.29 -25.52 14.12
N ARG A 209 -7.68 -24.54 14.80
CA ARG A 209 -7.71 -24.42 16.27
C ARG A 209 -9.11 -24.10 16.79
N ASN A 210 -9.97 -23.52 15.94
CA ASN A 210 -11.29 -23.03 16.31
C ASN A 210 -12.40 -23.92 15.73
N LEU A 211 -13.20 -24.55 16.58
CA LEU A 211 -14.35 -25.37 16.16
C LEU A 211 -15.38 -24.58 15.33
N ALA A 212 -15.47 -23.27 15.57
CA ALA A 212 -16.36 -22.37 14.81
C ALA A 212 -15.81 -21.97 13.43
N GLY A 213 -14.57 -22.32 13.11
CA GLY A 213 -13.93 -21.97 11.83
C GLY A 213 -13.42 -20.52 11.75
N ASN A 214 -13.35 -19.81 12.88
CA ASN A 214 -12.68 -18.51 12.95
C ASN A 214 -11.17 -18.68 12.74
N ILE A 215 -10.53 -17.75 12.03
CA ILE A 215 -9.06 -17.77 11.86
C ILE A 215 -8.38 -17.38 13.17
N TYR A 216 -8.84 -16.30 13.78
CA TYR A 216 -8.31 -15.74 15.01
C TYR A 216 -9.08 -16.24 16.23
N ASP A 217 -8.35 -16.50 17.32
CA ASP A 217 -8.93 -16.63 18.67
C ASP A 217 -9.26 -15.24 19.25
N GLU A 218 -10.19 -15.17 20.22
CA GLU A 218 -10.56 -13.92 20.89
C GLU A 218 -9.36 -13.21 21.53
N ILE A 219 -8.40 -13.97 22.07
CA ILE A 219 -7.21 -13.40 22.71
C ILE A 219 -6.16 -12.93 21.69
N GLU A 220 -6.21 -13.39 20.44
CA GLU A 220 -5.25 -13.04 19.39
C GLU A 220 -5.53 -11.64 18.79
N TYR A 221 -6.68 -11.04 19.12
CA TYR A 221 -6.99 -9.64 18.85
C TYR A 221 -6.52 -8.68 19.93
N ALA A 222 -6.02 -9.18 21.07
CA ALA A 222 -5.58 -8.33 22.16
C ALA A 222 -4.36 -7.50 21.73
N PHE A 223 -4.53 -6.18 21.76
CA PHE A 223 -3.50 -5.21 21.47
C PHE A 223 -2.94 -4.68 22.80
N PRO A 224 -1.65 -4.91 23.12
CA PRO A 224 -1.11 -4.55 24.43
C PRO A 224 -0.81 -3.05 24.63
N SER A 225 -1.36 -2.12 23.83
CA SER A 225 -1.09 -0.67 23.97
C SER A 225 -2.07 0.08 24.90
N THR A 226 -2.48 -0.53 26.01
CA THR A 226 -3.12 0.18 27.12
C THR A 226 -2.19 0.28 28.30
#